data_AF-A0A3R7UVN9-F1
#
_entry.id   AF-A0A3R7UVN9-F1
#
_cell.length_a   1.000
_cell.length_b   1.000
_cell.length_c   1.000
_cell.angle_alpha   90.00
_cell.angle_beta   90.00
_cell.angle_gamma   90.00
#
_symmetry.space_group_name_H-M   'P 1'
#
loop_
_entity.id
_entity.type
_entity.pdbx_description
1 polymer ?
#
loop_
_entity_poly.entity_id
_entity_poly.type
_entity_poly.pdbx_seq_one_letter_code
_entity_poly.pdbx_strand_id
1 'polypeptide(L)' 'MESNTMVELVDYKCAVCGNLESFHRERNGISCKACGSRIFMKLRRQGNKTIKAE' A
#
# COMPACT_ATOMS: atom_id res chain seq x y z
N MET A 1 20.44 16.22 -16.64
CA MET A 1 20.29 14.77 -16.82
C MET A 1 19.32 14.31 -15.74
N GLU A 2 18.03 14.49 -15.98
CA GLU A 2 16.98 14.18 -14.99
C GLU A 2 16.67 12.68 -15.08
N SER A 3 17.07 11.95 -14.06
CA SER A 3 16.77 10.53 -13.88
C SER A 3 15.27 10.37 -13.62
N ASN A 4 14.53 9.94 -14.63
CA ASN A 4 13.12 9.59 -14.53
C ASN A 4 12.99 8.21 -13.84
N THR A 5 13.26 8.16 -12.54
CA THR A 5 12.90 7.00 -11.71
C THR A 5 11.38 7.03 -11.55
N MET A 6 10.67 6.19 -12.29
CA MET A 6 9.24 5.96 -12.07
C MET A 6 9.07 5.36 -10.66
N VAL A 7 8.86 6.22 -9.66
CA VAL A 7 8.69 5.79 -8.27
C VAL A 7 7.34 5.06 -8.18
N GLU A 8 7.40 3.74 -8.09
CA GLU A 8 6.22 2.88 -8.00
C GLU A 8 5.40 3.24 -6.76
N LEU A 9 4.17 3.70 -6.99
CA LEU A 9 3.19 3.93 -5.93
C LEU A 9 2.63 2.57 -5.47
N VAL A 10 2.49 2.41 -4.16
CA VAL A 10 1.94 1.19 -3.56
C VAL A 10 0.63 1.52 -2.86
N ASP A 11 -0.41 0.75 -3.17
CA ASP A 11 -1.72 0.89 -2.55
C ASP A 11 -1.79 0.20 -1.19
N TYR A 12 -2.27 0.97 -0.22
CA TYR A 12 -2.49 0.51 1.15
C TYR A 12 -3.92 0.82 1.59
N LYS A 13 -4.47 -0.08 2.41
CA LYS A 13 -5.76 0.11 3.08
C LYS A 13 -5.53 0.54 4.52
N CYS A 14 -6.17 1.63 4.96
CA CYS A 14 -6.16 2.03 6.36
C CYS A 14 -6.83 0.94 7.21
N ALA A 15 -6.17 0.51 8.29
CA ALA A 15 -6.70 -0.53 9.18
C ALA A 15 -7.92 -0.07 10.01
N VAL A 16 -8.12 1.24 10.15
CA VAL A 16 -9.17 1.83 10.98
C VAL A 16 -10.41 2.18 10.16
N CYS A 17 -10.28 3.07 9.17
CA CYS A 17 -11.44 3.52 8.38
C CYS A 17 -11.61 2.78 7.05
N GLY A 18 -10.65 1.93 6.65
CA GLY A 18 -10.72 1.19 5.40
C GLY A 18 -10.41 1.99 4.13
N ASN A 19 -10.06 3.28 4.25
CA ASN A 19 -9.73 4.11 3.09
C ASN A 19 -8.51 3.55 2.32
N LEU A 20 -8.55 3.63 0.99
CA LEU A 20 -7.47 3.20 0.11
C LEU A 20 -6.62 4.41 -0.29
N GLU A 21 -5.31 4.33 -0.06
CA GLU A 21 -4.39 5.41 -0.37
C GLU A 21 -3.09 4.84 -0.97
N SER A 22 -2.60 5.53 -2.00
CA SER A 22 -1.35 5.20 -2.68
C SER A 22 -0.19 6.01 -2.10
N PHE A 23 0.89 5.34 -1.73
CA PHE A 23 2.07 5.97 -1.14
C PHE A 23 3.34 5.63 -1.94
N HIS A 24 4.31 6.54 -1.93
CA HIS A 24 5.66 6.23 -2.38
C HIS A 24 6.30 5.23 -1.43
N ARG A 25 6.94 4.20 -1.99
CA ARG A 25 7.51 3.08 -1.25
C ARG A 25 8.57 3.49 -0.21
N GLU A 26 9.29 4.57 -0.47
CA GLU A 26 10.38 5.10 0.37
C GLU A 26 9.92 6.16 1.36
N ARG A 27 8.66 6.61 1.29
CA ARG A 27 8.16 7.68 2.16
C ARG A 27 7.89 7.12 3.56
N ASN A 28 8.69 7.55 4.53
CA ASN A 28 8.45 7.30 5.94
C ASN A 28 7.38 8.23 6.52
N GLY A 29 6.72 7.80 7.60
CA GLY A 29 5.78 8.63 8.36
C GLY A 29 4.44 8.88 7.64
N ILE A 30 3.83 7.83 7.08
CA ILE A 30 2.52 7.93 6.44
C ILE A 30 1.36 7.95 7.46
N SER A 31 0.33 8.74 7.18
CA SER A 31 -0.91 8.81 7.95
C SER A 31 -2.11 8.88 7.02
N CYS A 32 -3.22 8.25 7.41
CA CYS A 32 -4.43 8.19 6.62
C CYS A 32 -5.06 9.59 6.53
N LYS A 33 -5.35 10.05 5.31
CA LYS A 33 -5.94 11.36 5.07
C LYS A 33 -7.39 11.47 5.56
N ALA A 34 -8.08 10.34 5.68
CA ALA A 34 -9.47 10.31 6.13
C ALA A 34 -9.64 10.31 7.67
N CYS A 35 -8.76 9.60 8.40
CA CYS A 35 -8.93 9.44 9.86
C CYS A 35 -7.67 9.70 10.70
N GLY A 36 -6.53 10.00 10.08
CA GLY A 36 -5.26 10.28 10.78
C GLY A 36 -4.51 9.04 11.30
N SER A 37 -5.10 7.83 11.22
CA SER A 37 -4.43 6.60 11.64
C SER A 37 -3.16 6.32 10.84
N ARG A 38 -2.17 5.68 11.47
CA ARG A 38 -0.86 5.36 10.87
C ARG A 38 -0.66 3.87 10.60
N ILE A 39 -1.69 3.05 10.81
CA ILE A 39 -1.64 1.61 10.58
C ILE A 39 -2.34 1.27 9.27
N PHE A 40 -1.62 0.56 8.41
CA PHE A 40 -2.05 0.23 7.06
C PHE A 40 -1.83 -1.26 6.75
N MET A 41 -2.64 -1.80 5.84
CA MET A 41 -2.57 -3.17 5.36
C MET A 41 -2.32 -3.18 3.85
N LYS A 42 -1.46 -4.09 3.37
CA LYS A 42 -1.29 -4.30 1.92
C LYS A 42 -2.52 -4.97 1.34
N LEU A 43 -2.90 -4.53 0.14
CA LEU A 43 -3.93 -5.21 -0.63
C LEU A 43 -3.49 -6.61 -1.01
N ARG A 44 -4.46 -7.52 -1.08
CA ARG A 44 -4.23 -8.87 -1.60
C ARG A 44 -3.81 -8.74 -3.06
N ARG A 45 -2.75 -9.44 -3.44
CA ARG A 45 -2.31 -9.49 -4.84
C ARG A 45 -3.44 -10.02 -5.71
N GLN A 46 -3.66 -9.39 -6.86
CA GLN A 46 -4.51 -9.96 -7.90
C GLN A 46 -3.79 -11.18 -8.49
N GLY A 47 -4.48 -12.30 -8.59
CA GLY A 47 -3.93 -13.56 -9.08
C GLY A 47 -4.32 -14.77 -8.22
N ASN A 48 -4.09 -15.96 -8.78
CA ASN A 48 -4.40 -17.22 -8.12
C ASN A 48 -3.18 -17.71 -7.34
N LYS A 49 -3.42 -18.18 -6.10
CA LYS A 49 -2.40 -18.86 -5.29
C LYS A 49 -2.71 -20.35 -5.31
N THR A 50 -1.83 -21.15 -5.90
CA THR A 50 -1.90 -22.62 -5.81
C THR A 50 -1.27 -23.08 -4.50
N ILE A 51 -1.97 -23.92 -3.75
CA ILE A 51 -1.51 -24.46 -2.47
C ILE A 51 -1.74 -25.98 -2.53
N LYS A 52 -0.74 -26.77 -2.11
CA LYS A 52 -0.92 -28.22 -1.93
C LYS A 52 -1.77 -28.44 -0.69
N ALA A 53 -2.83 -29.23 -0.82
CA ALA A 53 -3.61 -29.73 0.31
C ALA A 53 -2.87 -30.94 0.89
N GLU A 54 -1.86 -30.70 1.72
CA GLU A 54 -1.33 -31.71 2.65
C GLU A 54 -2.15 -31.66 3.94
#